data_AF-A0A0R2MKS7-F1
#
_entry.id   AF-A0A0R2MKS7-F1
#
_cell.length_a   1.000
_cell.length_b   1.000
_cell.length_c   1.000
_cell.angle_alpha   90.00
_cell.angle_beta   90.00
_cell.angle_gamma   90.00
#
_symmetry.space_group_name_H-M   'P 1'
#
loop_
_entity.id
_entity.type
_entity.pdbx_description
1 polymer ?
#
loop_
_entity_poly.entity_id
_entity_poly.type
_entity_poly.pdbx_seq_one_letter_code
_entity_poly.pdbx_strand_id
1 'polypeptide(L)'
;MLLVAGPVLLISYGLLTPDGWVDVILGLVFMVPISLGCLIFYGWLYQQAQPRQLAGYQWWIVAGYVISFIISGAIMVATWQLH
;
A
#
# COMPACT_ATOMS: atom_id res chain seq x y z
N MET A 1 -6.92 -1.27 -8.09
CA MET A 1 -5.47 -1.12 -8.37
C MET A 1 -5.08 0.32 -8.72
N LEU A 2 -5.86 1.05 -9.52
CA LEU A 2 -5.58 2.48 -9.84
C LEU A 2 -5.36 3.39 -8.63
N LEU A 3 -6.06 3.16 -7.50
CA LEU A 3 -5.92 3.95 -6.27
C LEU A 3 -4.54 3.83 -5.59
N VAL A 4 -3.81 2.74 -5.83
CA VAL A 4 -2.47 2.51 -5.23
C VAL A 4 -1.36 3.01 -6.14
N ALA A 5 -1.64 3.15 -7.44
CA ALA A 5 -0.65 3.55 -8.43
C ALA A 5 -0.12 4.98 -8.18
N GLY A 6 -0.98 5.92 -7.79
CA GLY A 6 -0.58 7.30 -7.48
C GLY A 6 0.45 7.38 -6.34
N PRO A 7 0.17 6.83 -5.15
CA PRO A 7 1.12 6.77 -4.04
C PRO A 7 2.44 6.08 -4.39
N VAL A 8 2.39 4.96 -5.12
CA VAL A 8 3.59 4.22 -5.53
C VAL A 8 4.45 5.03 -6.50
N LEU A 9 3.83 5.77 -7.43
CA LEU A 9 4.54 6.67 -8.35
C LEU A 9 5.20 7.82 -7.59
N LEU A 10 4.52 8.42 -6.60
CA LEU A 10 5.09 9.46 -5.75
C LEU A 10 6.31 8.97 -4.97
N ILE A 11 6.23 7.78 -4.35
CA ILE A 11 7.37 7.18 -3.64
C ILE A 11 8.53 6.89 -4.62
N SER A 12 8.24 6.30 -5.77
CA SER A 12 9.26 5.95 -6.77
C SER A 12 9.96 7.19 -7.32
N TYR A 13 9.20 8.26 -7.59
CA TYR A 13 9.74 9.53 -8.05
C TYR A 13 10.60 10.20 -6.97
N GLY A 14 10.10 10.26 -5.74
CA GLY A 14 10.82 10.86 -4.62
C GLY A 14 12.14 10.15 -4.29
N LEU A 15 12.21 8.83 -4.46
CA LEU A 15 13.46 8.05 -4.29
C LEU A 15 14.52 8.33 -5.38
N LEU A 16 14.12 8.81 -6.56
CA LEU A 16 15.03 9.08 -7.68
C LEU A 16 15.63 10.49 -7.62
N THR A 17 15.05 11.38 -6.82
CA THR A 17 15.49 12.78 -6.67
C THR A 17 16.17 13.00 -5.32
N PRO A 18 17.34 13.69 -5.27
CA PRO A 18 18.09 13.89 -4.03
C PRO A 18 17.33 14.68 -2.94
N ASP A 19 16.36 15.51 -3.33
CA ASP A 19 15.49 16.27 -2.40
C ASP A 19 14.05 15.72 -2.31
N GLY A 20 13.78 14.53 -2.87
CA GLY A 20 12.43 13.98 -3.04
C GLY A 20 11.78 13.41 -1.77
N TRP A 21 12.32 13.71 -0.59
CA TRP A 21 11.83 13.16 0.68
C TRP A 21 10.37 13.56 0.96
N VAL A 22 9.93 14.75 0.52
CA VAL A 22 8.55 15.21 0.65
C VAL A 22 7.60 14.33 -0.18
N ASP A 23 7.99 13.97 -1.41
CA ASP A 23 7.19 13.12 -2.29
C ASP A 23 7.08 11.68 -1.76
N VAL A 24 8.16 11.18 -1.15
CA VAL A 24 8.17 9.89 -0.44
C VAL A 24 7.19 9.91 0.73
N ILE A 25 7.22 10.95 1.58
CA ILE A 25 6.31 11.08 2.73
C ILE A 25 4.86 11.22 2.25
N LEU A 26 4.59 12.07 1.25
CA LEU A 26 3.24 12.22 0.70
C LEU A 26 2.72 10.90 0.15
N GLY A 27 3.54 10.18 -0.63
CA GLY A 27 3.19 8.86 -1.12
C GLY A 27 2.85 7.88 0.00
N LEU A 28 3.65 7.84 1.07
CA LEU A 28 3.38 6.99 2.24
C LEU A 28 2.09 7.39 2.99
N VAL A 29 1.88 8.69 3.21
CA VAL A 29 0.68 9.22 3.89
C VAL A 29 -0.60 8.86 3.15
N PHE A 30 -0.57 8.80 1.81
CA PHE A 30 -1.72 8.33 1.03
C PHE A 30 -1.82 6.80 0.98
N MET A 31 -0.68 6.10 0.92
CA MET A 31 -0.68 4.64 0.76
C MET A 31 -1.17 3.90 2.01
N VAL A 32 -0.84 4.41 3.20
CA VAL A 32 -1.24 3.82 4.49
C VAL A 32 -2.77 3.74 4.66
N PRO A 33 -3.55 4.84 4.60
CA PRO A 33 -5.00 4.81 4.78
C PRO A 33 -5.72 4.06 3.65
N ILE A 34 -5.20 4.11 2.41
CA ILE A 34 -5.77 3.35 1.29
C ILE A 34 -5.63 1.84 1.55
N SER A 35 -4.45 1.40 1.98
CA SER A 35 -4.18 -0.01 2.29
C SER A 35 -5.00 -0.48 3.50
N LEU A 36 -5.10 0.37 4.54
CA LEU A 36 -5.89 0.09 5.74
C LEU A 36 -7.39 0.00 5.41
N GLY A 37 -7.91 0.93 4.60
CA GLY A 37 -9.30 0.94 4.14
C GLY A 37 -9.63 -0.29 3.30
N CYS A 38 -8.71 -0.72 2.43
CA CYS A 38 -8.87 -1.98 1.68
C CYS A 38 -8.88 -3.18 2.61
N LEU A 39 -7.99 -3.24 3.59
CA LEU A 39 -7.94 -4.34 4.57
C LEU A 39 -9.25 -4.44 5.36
N ILE A 40 -9.78 -3.31 5.85
CA ILE A 40 -11.06 -3.25 6.57
C ILE A 40 -12.22 -3.67 5.65
N PHE A 41 -12.25 -3.13 4.42
CA PHE A 41 -13.31 -3.42 3.45
C PHE A 41 -13.35 -4.91 3.09
N TYR A 42 -12.22 -5.50 2.71
CA TYR A 42 -12.15 -6.93 2.36
C TYR A 42 -12.33 -7.83 3.59
N GLY A 43 -11.85 -7.42 4.77
CA GLY A 43 -12.10 -8.13 6.03
C GLY A 43 -13.58 -8.15 6.41
N TRP A 44 -14.30 -7.05 6.20
CA TRP A 44 -15.76 -7.00 6.35
C TRP A 44 -16.47 -7.83 5.28
N LEU A 45 -16.02 -7.77 4.04
CA LEU A 45 -16.59 -8.54 2.93
C LEU A 45 -16.49 -10.05 3.16
N TYR A 46 -15.42 -10.51 3.81
CA TYR A 46 -15.22 -11.91 4.19
C TYR A 46 -16.29 -12.45 5.15
N GLN A 47 -16.87 -11.59 6.00
CA GLN A 47 -17.95 -11.98 6.91
C GLN A 47 -19.30 -12.18 6.18
N GLN A 48 -19.40 -11.73 4.93
CA GLN A 48 -20.59 -11.97 4.12
C GLN A 48 -20.54 -13.34 3.46
N ALA A 49 -21.70 -13.98 3.31
CA ALA A 49 -21.81 -15.26 2.62
C ALA A 49 -21.53 -15.07 1.11
N GLN A 50 -20.26 -15.21 0.73
CA GLN A 50 -19.82 -15.09 -0.66
C GLN A 50 -19.55 -16.47 -1.29
N PRO A 51 -19.75 -16.60 -2.62
CA PRO A 51 -19.33 -17.80 -3.35
C PRO A 51 -17.84 -18.06 -3.13
N ARG A 52 -17.46 -19.27 -2.70
CA ARG A 52 -16.08 -19.65 -2.34
C ARG A 52 -15.03 -19.29 -3.40
N GLN A 53 -15.43 -19.21 -4.66
CA GLN A 53 -14.56 -18.82 -5.78
C GLN A 53 -14.10 -17.35 -5.68
N LEU A 54 -14.94 -16.44 -5.20
CA LEU A 54 -14.60 -15.01 -5.04
C LEU A 54 -13.77 -14.75 -3.77
N ALA A 55 -13.97 -15.57 -2.73
CA ALA A 55 -13.21 -15.46 -1.48
C ALA A 55 -11.70 -15.65 -1.70
N GLY A 56 -11.29 -16.63 -2.53
CA GLY A 56 -9.88 -16.86 -2.83
C GLY A 56 -9.18 -15.67 -3.50
N TYR A 57 -9.83 -15.05 -4.49
CA TYR A 57 -9.29 -13.88 -5.17
C TYR A 57 -9.16 -12.65 -4.25
N GLN A 58 -10.07 -12.48 -3.30
CA GLN A 58 -10.01 -11.38 -2.34
C GLN A 58 -8.81 -11.50 -1.40
N TRP A 59 -8.50 -12.70 -0.92
CA TRP A 59 -7.33 -12.93 -0.08
C TRP A 59 -6.01 -12.67 -0.80
N TRP A 60 -5.92 -12.99 -2.10
CA TRP A 60 -4.77 -12.63 -2.92
C TRP A 60 -4.60 -11.11 -3.05
N ILE A 61 -5.69 -10.37 -3.22
CA ILE A 61 -5.67 -8.91 -3.28
C ILE A 61 -5.23 -8.32 -1.94
N VAL A 62 -5.80 -8.81 -0.82
CA VAL A 62 -5.42 -8.38 0.54
C VAL A 62 -3.94 -8.66 0.82
N ALA A 63 -3.46 -9.86 0.49
CA ALA A 63 -2.05 -10.21 0.64
C ALA A 63 -1.14 -9.26 -0.16
N GLY A 64 -1.54 -8.91 -1.38
CA GLY A 64 -0.84 -7.90 -2.19
C GLY A 64 -0.76 -6.54 -1.49
N TYR A 65 -1.87 -6.05 -0.93
CA TYR A 65 -1.87 -4.80 -0.16
C TYR A 65 -0.95 -4.85 1.07
N VAL A 66 -0.98 -5.96 1.82
CA VAL A 66 -0.12 -6.15 3.01
C VAL A 66 1.36 -6.16 2.62
N ILE A 67 1.73 -6.87 1.56
CA ILE A 67 3.11 -6.91 1.07
C ILE A 67 3.57 -5.52 0.62
N SER A 68 2.74 -4.82 -0.16
CA SER A 68 3.05 -3.45 -0.60
C SER A 68 3.21 -2.48 0.57
N PHE A 69 2.41 -2.63 1.62
CA PHE A 69 2.53 -1.84 2.85
C PHE A 69 3.85 -2.11 3.58
N ILE A 70 4.22 -3.39 3.76
CA ILE A 70 5.49 -3.78 4.40
C ILE A 70 6.69 -3.24 3.63
N ILE A 71 6.69 -3.39 2.29
CA ILE A 71 7.77 -2.88 1.43
C ILE A 71 7.89 -1.37 1.57
N SER A 72 6.78 -0.65 1.56
CA SER A 72 6.77 0.81 1.68
C SER A 72 7.30 1.27 3.04
N GLY A 73 6.92 0.58 4.13
CA GLY A 73 7.48 0.82 5.45
C GLY A 73 8.97 0.52 5.55
N ALA A 74 9.44 -0.58 4.93
CA ALA A 74 10.86 -0.92 4.90
C ALA A 74 11.69 0.11 4.11
N ILE A 75 11.17 0.58 2.97
CA ILE A 75 11.76 1.67 2.20
C ILE A 75 11.86 2.91 3.08
N MET A 76 10.76 3.35 3.71
CA MET A 76 10.76 4.54 4.58
C MET A 76 11.84 4.48 5.68
N VAL A 77 11.95 3.33 6.36
CA VAL A 77 12.97 3.11 7.39
C VAL A 77 14.38 3.17 6.81
N ALA A 78 14.62 2.54 5.65
CA ALA A 78 15.90 2.59 4.98
C ALA A 78 16.28 4.01 4.55
N THR A 79 15.34 4.78 3.98
CA THR A 79 15.60 6.19 3.60
C THR A 79 15.89 7.06 4.81
N TRP A 80 15.19 6.83 5.94
CA TRP A 80 15.44 7.56 7.20
C TRP A 80 16.84 7.31 7.76
N GLN A 81 17.39 6.10 7.60
CA GLN A 81 18.74 5.76 8.07
C GLN A 81 19.86 6.31 7.17
N LEU A 82 19.52 6.75 5.95
CA LEU A 82 20.46 7.33 4.98
C LEU A 82 20.58 8.86 5.12
N HIS A 83 19.79 9.48 5.99
CA HIS A 83 19.88 10.88 6.41
C HIS A 83 20.51 10.96 7.82
#